data_AF-A0A8I5YC12-F1
#
_entry.id   AF-A0A8I5YC12-F1
#
_cell.length_a   1.000
_cell.length_b   1.000
_cell.length_c   1.000
_cell.angle_alpha   90.00
_cell.angle_beta   90.00
_cell.angle_gamma   90.00
#
_symmetry.space_group_name_H-M   'P 1'
#
loop_
_entity.id
_entity.type
_entity.pdbx_description
1 polymer ?
#
loop_
_entity_poly.entity_id
_entity_poly.type
_entity_poly.pdbx_seq_one_letter_code
_entity_poly.pdbx_strand_id
1 'polypeptide(L)'
;MFHQVWAALLYLYGLLFNSMNQCPEHSQLMTLGMDDKETPEPHLGLWYFIAGAAPTMEELATFDQVDNIVFNMAAGSAPRQLQLRATIRTKNGVCVPRKWTYHLTEGKGNTELRTEGRPDMKTDLFSISCPGGIMLKETGQGYQRFLLYNRSPHPPEECVEEFQSLTSCLDFKAFLVTPRNQGERLKSPGRGLGVTKSSVGKELCEMLAKATATGRHYQSGHAGPSNSHGPEWLQDLCGVRNIDWCTVAGRWQRWKNDHRLV
;
A
#
# COMPACT_ATOMS: atom_id res chain seq x y z
N MET A 1 3.53 -10.18 61.99
CA MET A 1 4.53 -9.35 61.29
C MET A 1 5.02 -9.98 59.99
N PHE A 2 5.32 -11.29 59.92
CA PHE A 2 5.83 -11.95 58.70
C PHE A 2 4.90 -11.84 57.48
N HIS A 3 3.58 -11.98 57.66
CA HIS A 3 2.60 -11.85 56.57
C HIS A 3 2.55 -10.45 55.94
N GLN A 4 2.80 -9.40 56.73
CA GLN A 4 2.80 -8.02 56.26
C GLN A 4 4.03 -7.73 55.39
N VAL A 5 5.19 -8.30 55.76
CA VAL A 5 6.44 -8.21 54.99
C VAL A 5 6.31 -8.97 53.67
N TRP A 6 5.73 -10.17 53.70
CA TRP A 6 5.46 -10.94 52.47
C TRP A 6 4.45 -10.26 51.55
N ALA A 7 3.38 -9.70 52.10
CA ALA A 7 2.42 -8.92 51.30
C ALA A 7 3.10 -7.71 50.64
N ALA A 8 3.96 -6.98 51.37
CA ALA A 8 4.71 -5.86 50.83
C ALA A 8 5.69 -6.30 49.72
N LEU A 9 6.40 -7.42 49.90
CA LEU A 9 7.30 -7.99 48.89
C LEU A 9 6.56 -8.43 47.63
N LEU A 10 5.41 -9.09 47.76
CA LEU A 10 4.59 -9.50 46.62
C LEU A 10 3.99 -8.30 45.88
N TYR A 11 3.60 -7.24 46.59
CA TYR A 11 3.16 -5.99 45.98
C TYR A 11 4.27 -5.29 45.20
N LEU A 12 5.47 -5.19 45.79
CA LEU A 12 6.64 -4.61 45.13
C LEU A 12 7.06 -5.45 43.91
N TYR A 13 7.02 -6.77 44.02
CA TYR A 13 7.26 -7.68 42.91
C TYR A 13 6.21 -7.51 41.80
N GLY A 14 4.93 -7.43 42.15
CA GLY A 14 3.85 -7.18 41.19
C GLY A 14 3.98 -5.82 40.49
N LEU A 15 4.40 -4.78 41.20
CA LEU A 15 4.65 -3.45 40.62
C LEU A 15 5.87 -3.46 39.68
N LEU A 16 6.99 -4.08 40.10
CA LEU A 16 8.20 -4.19 39.28
C LEU A 16 7.99 -5.08 38.05
N PHE A 17 7.22 -6.16 38.20
CA PHE A 17 6.85 -7.04 37.10
C PHE A 17 5.93 -6.33 36.12
N ASN A 18 4.96 -5.54 36.61
CA ASN A 18 4.12 -4.72 35.73
C ASN A 18 4.93 -3.63 35.01
N SER A 19 5.89 -2.98 35.66
CA SER A 19 6.70 -1.94 35.01
C SER A 19 7.67 -2.49 33.96
N MET A 20 8.16 -3.73 34.13
CA MET A 20 9.07 -4.37 33.15
C MET A 20 8.33 -4.98 31.96
N ASN A 21 7.05 -5.35 32.12
CA ASN A 21 6.24 -5.95 31.05
C ASN A 21 5.28 -4.96 30.38
N GLN A 22 5.28 -3.70 30.80
CA GLN A 22 4.55 -2.67 30.08
C GLN A 22 5.30 -2.38 28.79
N CYS A 23 4.63 -2.65 27.67
CA CYS A 23 5.03 -2.05 26.41
C CYS A 23 5.16 -0.56 26.61
N PRO A 24 6.15 0.09 25.96
CA PRO A 24 6.25 1.53 26.00
C PRO A 24 4.85 2.10 25.82
N GLU A 25 4.45 2.98 26.72
CA GLU A 25 3.31 3.85 26.49
C GLU A 25 3.74 4.77 25.34
N HIS A 26 3.81 4.22 24.12
CA HIS A 26 3.94 4.98 22.88
C HIS A 26 2.61 5.68 22.73
N SER A 27 2.47 6.77 23.50
CA SER A 27 1.48 7.83 23.35
C SER A 27 0.18 7.27 22.79
N GLN A 28 -0.45 6.36 23.56
CA GLN A 28 -1.70 5.68 23.25
C GLN A 28 -1.99 5.60 21.75
N LEU A 29 -1.32 4.74 20.96
CA LEU A 29 -1.73 4.37 19.59
C LEU A 29 -2.76 5.37 19.05
N MET A 30 -2.33 6.60 18.72
CA MET A 30 -3.29 7.70 18.68
C MET A 30 -4.20 7.39 17.51
N THR A 31 -5.42 6.98 17.84
CA THR A 31 -6.45 6.73 16.85
C THR A 31 -6.54 8.04 16.09
N LEU A 32 -6.21 8.02 14.81
CA LEU A 32 -6.29 9.19 13.93
C LEU A 32 -7.76 9.55 13.77
N GLY A 33 -8.32 10.21 14.77
CA GLY A 33 -9.70 10.64 14.79
C GLY A 33 -9.93 11.51 13.57
N MET A 34 -10.80 11.07 12.67
CA MET A 34 -11.40 12.01 11.74
C MET A 34 -12.38 12.83 12.58
N ASP A 35 -11.99 14.04 12.98
CA ASP A 35 -12.93 14.97 13.59
C ASP A 35 -14.10 15.21 12.62
N ASP A 36 -15.31 15.48 13.13
CA ASP A 36 -16.50 15.73 12.30
C ASP A 36 -16.32 16.95 11.36
N LYS A 37 -15.22 17.69 11.54
CA LYS A 37 -14.78 18.85 10.76
C LYS A 37 -13.49 18.62 9.95
N GLU A 38 -12.78 17.53 10.15
CA GLU A 38 -11.57 17.21 9.39
C GLU A 38 -11.94 16.40 8.15
N THR A 39 -11.72 17.00 7.00
CA THR A 39 -11.86 16.33 5.71
C THR A 39 -10.89 15.14 5.65
N PRO A 40 -11.23 14.03 4.96
CA PRO A 40 -10.31 12.90 4.78
C PRO A 40 -9.06 13.24 3.94
N GLU A 41 -8.91 14.50 3.54
CA GLU A 41 -7.85 15.05 2.71
C GLU A 41 -6.42 14.69 3.15
N PRO A 42 -6.06 14.68 4.46
CA PRO A 42 -4.72 14.31 4.90
C PRO A 42 -4.33 12.87 4.55
N HIS A 43 -5.31 11.98 4.37
CA HIS A 43 -5.09 10.56 4.09
C HIS A 43 -5.22 10.21 2.60
N LEU A 44 -5.64 11.16 1.75
CA LEU A 44 -5.74 10.95 0.31
C LEU A 44 -4.38 10.83 -0.37
N GLY A 45 -4.36 10.26 -1.57
CA GLY A 45 -3.17 10.12 -2.41
C GLY A 45 -2.46 8.78 -2.26
N LEU A 46 -1.17 8.78 -2.58
CA LEU A 46 -0.37 7.57 -2.68
C LEU A 46 0.14 7.06 -1.33
N TRP A 47 0.15 5.75 -1.18
CA TRP A 47 0.68 5.02 -0.02
C TRP A 47 1.39 3.75 -0.48
N TYR A 48 2.49 3.40 0.18
CA TYR A 48 3.26 2.20 -0.07
C TYR A 48 3.13 1.26 1.12
N PHE A 49 2.86 -0.02 0.87
CA PHE A 49 2.91 -1.04 1.92
C PHE A 49 4.37 -1.36 2.24
N ILE A 50 4.73 -1.25 3.52
CA ILE A 50 6.11 -1.38 3.99
C ILE A 50 6.31 -2.71 4.69
N ALA A 51 5.55 -2.96 5.75
CA ALA A 51 5.71 -4.13 6.61
C ALA A 51 4.38 -4.56 7.24
N GLY A 52 4.28 -5.82 7.65
CA GLY A 52 3.16 -6.38 8.39
C GLY A 52 3.62 -7.18 9.59
N ALA A 53 2.82 -7.15 10.65
CA ALA A 53 3.03 -7.93 11.86
C ALA A 53 1.73 -8.65 12.26
N ALA A 54 1.84 -9.89 12.74
CA ALA A 54 0.71 -10.73 13.12
C ALA A 54 1.08 -11.63 14.31
N PRO A 55 0.10 -12.26 15.00
CA PRO A 55 0.38 -13.32 15.96
C PRO A 55 1.09 -14.51 15.30
N THR A 56 0.69 -14.87 14.08
CA THR A 56 1.22 -16.02 13.33
C THR A 56 1.57 -15.67 11.88
N MET A 57 2.44 -16.45 11.24
CA MET A 57 2.87 -16.17 9.85
C MET A 57 1.75 -16.42 8.83
N GLU A 58 0.81 -17.32 9.17
CA GLU A 58 -0.35 -17.68 8.36
C GLU A 58 -1.24 -16.46 8.07
N GLU A 59 -1.33 -15.53 9.01
CA GLU A 59 -2.10 -14.29 8.90
C GLU A 59 -1.43 -13.24 7.98
N LEU A 60 -0.14 -13.43 7.68
CA LEU A 60 0.64 -12.63 6.73
C LEU A 60 0.86 -13.34 5.39
N ALA A 61 0.46 -14.60 5.25
CA ALA A 61 0.70 -15.42 4.05
C ALA A 61 0.18 -14.79 2.74
N THR A 62 -0.82 -13.90 2.83
CA THR A 62 -1.31 -13.12 1.68
C THR A 62 -0.24 -12.24 1.04
N PHE A 63 0.84 -11.93 1.76
CA PHE A 63 1.93 -11.06 1.33
C PHE A 63 3.20 -11.84 0.92
N ASP A 64 3.24 -13.17 1.07
CA ASP A 64 4.44 -13.97 0.81
C ASP A 64 4.96 -13.85 -0.63
N GLN A 65 4.06 -13.71 -1.59
CA GLN A 65 4.40 -13.60 -3.01
C GLN A 65 4.49 -12.15 -3.49
N VAL A 66 4.40 -11.18 -2.59
CA VAL A 66 4.40 -9.75 -2.91
C VAL A 66 5.84 -9.21 -2.89
N ASP A 67 6.19 -8.43 -3.91
CA ASP A 67 7.41 -7.61 -3.92
C ASP A 67 7.11 -6.22 -3.34
N ASN A 68 6.07 -5.55 -3.84
CA ASN A 68 5.58 -4.27 -3.32
C ASN A 68 4.10 -4.07 -3.64
N ILE A 69 3.45 -3.16 -2.91
CA ILE A 69 2.08 -2.74 -3.19
C ILE A 69 2.01 -1.22 -3.13
N VAL A 70 1.45 -0.63 -4.17
CA VAL A 70 1.15 0.80 -4.23
C VAL A 70 -0.34 1.00 -4.14
N PHE A 71 -0.76 1.86 -3.23
CA PHE A 71 -2.14 2.25 -2.99
C PHE A 71 -2.36 3.70 -3.41
N ASN A 72 -3.55 3.99 -3.91
CA ASN A 72 -4.04 5.34 -4.10
C ASN A 72 -5.42 5.47 -3.45
N MET A 73 -5.50 6.32 -2.44
CA MET A 73 -6.72 6.62 -1.70
C MET A 73 -7.35 7.90 -2.28
N ALA A 74 -8.62 7.81 -2.68
CA ALA A 74 -9.38 8.93 -3.23
C ALA A 74 -10.70 9.09 -2.49
N ALA A 75 -11.27 10.29 -2.52
CA ALA A 75 -12.63 10.50 -2.08
C ALA A 75 -13.60 9.64 -2.91
N GLY A 76 -14.58 9.04 -2.24
CA GLY A 76 -15.62 8.23 -2.85
C GLY A 76 -16.69 9.08 -3.56
N SER A 77 -17.65 8.40 -4.18
CA SER A 77 -18.75 9.04 -4.92
C SER A 77 -19.86 9.56 -4.01
N ALA A 78 -19.90 9.10 -2.75
CA ALA A 78 -20.82 9.57 -1.73
C ALA A 78 -20.05 10.16 -0.53
N PRO A 79 -20.69 11.01 0.29
CA PRO A 79 -20.11 11.45 1.56
C PRO A 79 -19.66 10.25 2.40
N ARG A 80 -18.55 10.42 3.12
CA ARG A 80 -17.99 9.38 4.03
C ARG A 80 -17.58 8.06 3.36
N GLN A 81 -17.33 8.09 2.05
CA GLN A 81 -16.73 6.97 1.33
C GLN A 81 -15.29 7.30 0.91
N LEU A 82 -14.41 6.31 1.01
CA LEU A 82 -13.06 6.37 0.46
C LEU A 82 -12.91 5.25 -0.56
N GLN A 83 -12.40 5.58 -1.74
CA GLN A 83 -12.10 4.60 -2.77
C GLN A 83 -10.61 4.28 -2.74
N LEU A 84 -10.26 3.03 -2.42
CA LEU A 84 -8.89 2.56 -2.43
C LEU A 84 -8.62 1.75 -3.70
N ARG A 85 -7.54 2.11 -4.39
CA ARG A 85 -7.02 1.38 -5.55
C ARG A 85 -5.64 0.90 -5.21
N ALA A 86 -5.38 -0.38 -5.40
CA ALA A 86 -4.06 -0.97 -5.16
C ALA A 86 -3.53 -1.59 -6.44
N THR A 87 -2.21 -1.52 -6.63
CA THR A 87 -1.49 -2.31 -7.63
C THR A 87 -0.46 -3.13 -6.88
N ILE A 88 -0.66 -4.45 -6.88
CA ILE A 88 0.22 -5.41 -6.22
C ILE A 88 1.23 -5.88 -7.25
N ARG A 89 2.52 -5.68 -6.99
CA ARG A 89 3.58 -6.31 -7.77
C ARG A 89 4.02 -7.58 -7.06
N THR A 90 3.90 -8.71 -7.73
CA THR A 90 4.35 -9.99 -7.21
C THR A 90 5.85 -10.20 -7.45
N LYS A 91 6.47 -11.12 -6.72
CA LYS A 91 7.90 -11.47 -6.84
C LYS A 91 8.29 -11.96 -8.23
N ASN A 92 7.36 -12.55 -8.98
CA ASN A 92 7.56 -12.94 -10.38
C ASN A 92 7.39 -11.77 -11.39
N GLY A 93 7.14 -10.55 -10.91
CA GLY A 93 7.05 -9.34 -11.74
C GLY A 93 5.66 -9.02 -12.31
N VAL A 94 4.64 -9.83 -12.01
CA VAL A 94 3.25 -9.58 -12.46
C VAL A 94 2.61 -8.46 -11.63
N CYS A 95 1.92 -7.51 -12.29
CA CYS A 95 1.12 -6.49 -11.60
C CYS A 95 -0.35 -6.94 -11.52
N VAL A 96 -0.93 -6.98 -10.32
CA VAL A 96 -2.32 -7.37 -10.06
C VAL A 96 -3.08 -6.16 -9.50
N PRO A 97 -4.03 -5.57 -10.25
CA PRO A 97 -4.82 -4.44 -9.78
C PRO A 97 -5.93 -4.90 -8.82
N ARG A 98 -6.21 -4.09 -7.80
CA ARG A 98 -7.31 -4.28 -6.86
C ARG A 98 -8.01 -2.95 -6.58
N LYS A 99 -9.29 -3.04 -6.20
CA LYS A 99 -10.13 -1.89 -5.87
C LYS A 99 -11.13 -2.30 -4.80
N TRP A 100 -11.35 -1.43 -3.82
CA TRP A 100 -12.43 -1.55 -2.85
C TRP A 100 -12.85 -0.17 -2.32
N THR A 101 -13.98 -0.13 -1.64
CA THR A 101 -14.54 1.07 -1.01
C THR A 101 -14.50 0.89 0.50
N TYR A 102 -14.04 1.91 1.22
CA TYR A 102 -14.23 2.03 2.66
C TYR A 102 -15.39 2.95 2.97
N HIS A 103 -16.15 2.59 4.01
CA HIS A 103 -17.17 3.41 4.62
C HIS A 103 -16.67 3.89 5.97
N LEU A 104 -16.74 5.20 6.19
CA LEU A 104 -16.43 5.84 7.48
C LEU A 104 -17.68 5.75 8.37
N THR A 105 -17.52 5.21 9.58
CA THR A 105 -18.62 5.10 10.56
C THR A 105 -18.83 6.42 11.31
N GLU A 106 -20.08 6.76 11.64
CA GLU A 106 -20.39 7.93 12.47
C GLU A 106 -20.01 7.70 13.94
N GLY A 107 -19.33 8.68 14.54
CA GLY A 107 -19.04 8.71 15.98
C GLY A 107 -17.78 9.51 16.30
N LYS A 108 -17.85 10.36 17.35
CA LYS A 108 -16.69 11.12 17.84
C LYS A 108 -15.51 10.18 18.13
N GLY A 109 -14.40 10.38 17.42
CA GLY A 109 -13.16 9.62 17.61
C GLY A 109 -13.15 8.22 17.00
N ASN A 110 -14.15 7.86 16.18
CA ASN A 110 -14.19 6.52 15.59
C ASN A 110 -13.40 6.47 14.26
N THR A 111 -12.29 5.75 14.28
CA THR A 111 -11.36 5.59 13.13
C THR A 111 -11.57 4.29 12.38
N GLU A 112 -12.64 3.56 12.73
CA GLU A 112 -12.97 2.28 12.15
C GLU A 112 -13.41 2.44 10.69
N LEU A 113 -12.62 1.90 9.76
CA LEU A 113 -13.01 1.76 8.36
C LEU A 113 -13.68 0.40 8.13
N ARG A 114 -14.84 0.43 7.48
CA ARG A 114 -15.54 -0.78 7.03
C ARG A 114 -15.34 -0.99 5.54
N THR A 115 -14.92 -2.19 5.15
CA THR A 115 -14.67 -2.52 3.74
C THR A 115 -15.94 -3.06 3.09
N GLU A 116 -16.33 -2.48 1.96
CA GLU A 116 -17.46 -2.96 1.16
C GLU A 116 -17.25 -4.43 0.75
N GLY A 117 -18.28 -5.27 0.97
CA GLY A 117 -18.24 -6.70 0.69
C GLY A 117 -17.48 -7.56 1.71
N ARG A 118 -16.97 -6.98 2.80
CA ARG A 118 -16.31 -7.70 3.90
C ARG A 118 -16.82 -7.21 5.27
N PRO A 119 -18.03 -7.60 5.69
CA PRO A 119 -18.66 -7.08 6.92
C PRO A 119 -17.88 -7.45 8.19
N ASP A 120 -17.23 -8.61 8.19
CA ASP A 120 -16.43 -9.11 9.32
C ASP A 120 -15.08 -8.41 9.45
N MET A 121 -14.65 -7.67 8.42
CA MET A 121 -13.38 -6.96 8.41
C MET A 121 -13.52 -5.55 8.97
N LYS A 122 -12.68 -5.24 9.96
CA LYS A 122 -12.54 -3.95 10.61
C LYS A 122 -11.11 -3.45 10.43
N THR A 123 -10.95 -2.16 10.23
CA THR A 123 -9.63 -1.52 10.10
C THR A 123 -9.57 -0.29 10.99
N ASP A 124 -8.68 -0.30 11.97
CA ASP A 124 -8.43 0.86 12.83
C ASP A 124 -7.15 1.58 12.36
N LEU A 125 -7.14 2.93 12.44
CA LEU A 125 -6.04 3.76 11.97
C LEU A 125 -5.29 4.39 13.15
N PHE A 126 -3.98 4.28 13.11
CA PHE A 126 -3.08 4.78 14.14
C PHE A 126 -1.99 5.66 13.53
N SER A 127 -1.70 6.77 14.20
CA SER A 127 -0.48 7.52 13.93
C SER A 127 0.74 6.75 14.43
N ILE A 128 1.88 7.00 13.78
CA ILE A 128 3.18 6.43 14.15
C ILE A 128 4.23 7.54 14.12
N SER A 129 5.29 7.38 14.89
CA SER A 129 6.46 8.27 14.96
C SER A 129 7.12 8.51 13.59
N CYS A 130 7.01 7.55 12.67
CA CYS A 130 7.61 7.65 11.35
C CYS A 130 6.99 8.78 10.49
N PRO A 131 7.79 9.74 9.99
CA PRO A 131 7.29 10.80 9.10
C PRO A 131 6.63 10.23 7.85
N GLY A 132 5.39 10.68 7.57
CA GLY A 132 4.59 10.18 6.46
C GLY A 132 4.18 8.72 6.60
N GLY A 133 4.31 8.14 7.79
CA GLY A 133 3.87 6.79 8.12
C GLY A 133 2.43 6.77 8.64
N ILE A 134 1.75 5.66 8.40
CA ILE A 134 0.49 5.34 9.05
C ILE A 134 0.45 3.84 9.35
N MET A 135 -0.16 3.48 10.47
CA MET A 135 -0.32 2.10 10.87
C MET A 135 -1.80 1.73 10.90
N LEU A 136 -2.12 0.58 10.33
CA LEU A 136 -3.47 0.01 10.34
C LEU A 136 -3.48 -1.24 11.21
N LYS A 137 -4.57 -1.47 11.94
CA LYS A 137 -4.89 -2.77 12.54
C LYS A 137 -6.08 -3.35 11.82
N GLU A 138 -5.85 -4.43 11.08
CA GLU A 138 -6.92 -5.19 10.44
C GLU A 138 -7.34 -6.32 11.37
N THR A 139 -8.65 -6.44 11.62
CA THR A 139 -9.25 -7.56 12.34
C THR A 139 -10.33 -8.17 11.45
N GLY A 140 -10.34 -9.49 11.32
CA GLY A 140 -11.36 -10.21 10.58
C GLY A 140 -11.66 -11.57 11.21
N GLN A 141 -12.42 -12.40 10.50
CA GLN A 141 -12.73 -13.75 10.98
C GLN A 141 -11.47 -14.61 11.00
N GLY A 142 -10.93 -14.85 12.20
CA GLY A 142 -9.78 -15.73 12.41
C GLY A 142 -8.42 -15.13 12.06
N TYR A 143 -8.31 -13.81 11.89
CA TYR A 143 -7.03 -13.14 11.73
C TYR A 143 -7.03 -11.73 12.33
N GLN A 144 -5.87 -11.29 12.80
CA GLN A 144 -5.60 -9.94 13.22
C GLN A 144 -4.16 -9.57 12.87
N ARG A 145 -3.94 -8.37 12.32
CA ARG A 145 -2.60 -7.95 11.92
C ARG A 145 -2.43 -6.45 11.94
N PHE A 146 -1.22 -6.01 12.23
CA PHE A 146 -0.79 -4.64 12.04
C PHE A 146 -0.11 -4.49 10.68
N LEU A 147 -0.36 -3.38 10.00
CA LEU A 147 0.19 -3.08 8.68
C LEU A 147 0.76 -1.66 8.69
N LEU A 148 2.02 -1.53 8.31
CA LEU A 148 2.72 -0.26 8.16
C LEU A 148 2.67 0.21 6.71
N TYR A 149 2.26 1.46 6.52
CA TYR A 149 2.30 2.16 5.25
C TYR A 149 3.11 3.45 5.37
N ASN A 150 3.69 3.90 4.27
CA ASN A 150 4.39 5.18 4.22
C ASN A 150 4.15 5.90 2.88
N ARG A 151 4.27 7.23 2.89
CA ARG A 151 4.24 8.06 1.67
C ARG A 151 5.48 7.84 0.78
N SER A 152 6.60 7.42 1.36
CA SER A 152 7.82 7.01 0.67
C SER A 152 7.87 5.50 0.45
N PRO A 153 8.30 4.99 -0.72
CA PRO A 153 8.53 3.55 -0.91
C PRO A 153 9.69 3.02 -0.05
N HIS A 154 10.65 3.89 0.29
CA HIS A 154 11.82 3.57 1.10
C HIS A 154 11.88 4.54 2.30
N PRO A 155 11.07 4.31 3.35
CA PRO A 155 11.21 5.06 4.60
C PRO A 155 12.53 4.72 5.30
N PRO A 156 12.97 5.54 6.28
CA PRO A 156 14.08 5.20 7.16
C PRO A 156 13.91 3.82 7.80
N GLU A 157 15.02 3.10 8.01
CA GLU A 157 15.01 1.76 8.61
C GLU A 157 14.47 1.77 10.04
N GLU A 158 14.77 2.83 10.80
CA GLU A 158 14.24 3.10 12.14
C GLU A 158 12.70 3.01 12.20
N CYS A 159 11.99 3.43 11.15
CA CYS A 159 10.52 3.31 11.10
C CYS A 159 10.03 1.85 11.12
N VAL A 160 10.79 0.95 10.49
CA VAL A 160 10.46 -0.48 10.44
C VAL A 160 10.83 -1.14 11.76
N GLU A 161 11.96 -0.77 12.34
CA GLU A 161 12.41 -1.26 13.65
C GLU A 161 11.48 -0.85 14.78
N GLU A 162 11.05 0.42 14.83
CA GLU A 162 10.06 0.91 15.80
C GLU A 162 8.72 0.18 15.66
N PHE A 163 8.24 0.01 14.42
CA PHE A 163 7.01 -0.74 14.15
C PHE A 163 7.14 -2.21 14.60
N GLN A 164 8.27 -2.86 14.33
CA GLN A 164 8.52 -4.24 14.76
C GLN A 164 8.59 -4.36 16.29
N SER A 165 9.30 -3.45 16.95
CA SER A 165 9.43 -3.40 18.41
C SER A 165 8.07 -3.23 19.08
N LEU A 166 7.27 -2.26 18.61
CA LEU A 166 5.93 -1.99 19.10
C LEU A 166 5.01 -3.21 18.93
N THR A 167 4.94 -3.75 17.71
CA THR A 167 4.03 -4.87 17.41
C THR A 167 4.45 -6.16 18.12
N SER A 168 5.75 -6.45 18.20
CA SER A 168 6.27 -7.59 18.96
C SER A 168 5.93 -7.48 20.45
N CYS A 169 5.94 -6.28 21.01
CA CYS A 169 5.55 -6.07 22.40
C CYS A 169 4.05 -6.33 22.62
N LEU A 170 3.21 -6.01 21.64
CA LEU A 170 1.77 -6.31 21.63
C LEU A 170 1.45 -7.80 21.34
N ASP A 171 2.44 -8.69 21.37
CA ASP A 171 2.39 -10.11 21.02
C ASP A 171 2.15 -10.43 19.51
N PHE A 172 2.41 -9.48 18.62
CA PHE A 172 2.39 -9.67 17.15
C PHE A 172 3.81 -9.99 16.67
N LYS A 173 4.29 -11.20 16.98
CA LYS A 173 5.70 -11.59 16.82
C LYS A 173 6.06 -12.06 15.40
N ALA A 174 5.09 -12.50 14.62
CA ALA A 174 5.31 -12.80 13.21
C ALA A 174 5.45 -11.50 12.44
N PHE A 175 6.50 -11.38 11.62
CA PHE A 175 6.87 -10.13 10.98
C PHE A 175 7.30 -10.34 9.53
N LEU A 176 6.86 -9.45 8.65
CA LEU A 176 7.18 -9.47 7.22
C LEU A 176 7.45 -8.05 6.74
N VAL A 177 8.56 -7.86 6.03
CA VAL A 177 8.89 -6.63 5.31
C VAL A 177 8.81 -6.88 3.81
N THR A 178 8.18 -5.97 3.09
CA THR A 178 8.14 -6.07 1.62
C THR A 178 9.52 -5.82 1.01
N PRO A 179 9.98 -6.67 0.07
CA PRO A 179 11.30 -6.53 -0.52
C PRO A 179 11.51 -5.24 -1.31
N ARG A 180 10.48 -4.76 -2.04
CA ARG A 180 10.49 -3.52 -2.85
C ARG A 180 11.63 -3.41 -3.89
N ASN A 181 12.25 -4.53 -4.23
CA ASN A 181 13.47 -4.58 -5.04
C ASN A 181 13.23 -4.27 -6.53
N GLN A 182 12.01 -4.50 -7.03
CA GLN A 182 11.75 -4.41 -8.47
C GLN A 182 11.31 -3.01 -8.94
N GLY A 183 11.17 -2.05 -8.03
CA GLY A 183 11.03 -0.63 -8.34
C GLY A 183 12.35 0.03 -8.78
N GLU A 184 13.49 -0.58 -8.49
CA GLU A 184 14.83 0.02 -8.66
C GLU A 184 15.67 -0.50 -9.84
N ARG A 185 15.11 -1.34 -10.73
CA ARG A 185 15.89 -1.95 -11.82
C ARG A 185 16.23 -1.05 -13.02
N LEU A 186 16.42 0.25 -12.79
CA LEU A 186 17.17 1.15 -13.67
C LEU A 186 18.15 1.98 -12.85
N LYS A 187 19.22 1.32 -12.35
CA LYS A 187 20.41 2.03 -11.87
C LYS A 187 21.04 2.78 -13.06
N SER A 188 21.15 4.09 -12.89
CA SER A 188 21.91 5.02 -13.72
C SER A 188 23.31 4.48 -14.05
N PRO A 189 23.76 4.44 -15.32
CA PRO A 189 25.17 4.21 -15.60
C PRO A 189 25.97 5.46 -15.24
N GLY A 190 26.96 5.28 -14.39
CA GLY A 190 27.99 6.26 -14.12
C GLY A 190 28.73 6.68 -15.38
N ARG A 191 29.30 7.89 -15.32
CA ARG A 191 30.17 8.52 -16.32
C ARG A 191 31.19 7.54 -16.92
N GLY A 192 31.20 7.42 -18.25
CA GLY A 192 32.31 6.83 -19.00
C GLY A 192 31.95 6.43 -20.43
N LEU A 193 32.35 7.29 -21.38
CA LEU A 193 32.55 7.05 -22.82
C LEU A 193 31.42 6.42 -23.69
N GLY A 194 30.86 7.28 -24.56
CA GLY A 194 30.68 7.07 -26.01
C GLY A 194 29.95 5.83 -26.57
N VAL A 195 28.90 6.10 -27.37
CA VAL A 195 28.29 5.22 -28.41
C VAL A 195 27.40 4.09 -27.82
N THR A 196 26.11 3.88 -28.09
CA THR A 196 25.11 4.30 -29.11
C THR A 196 23.71 4.22 -28.47
N LYS A 197 22.74 4.97 -29.02
CA LYS A 197 21.29 4.95 -28.66
C LYS A 197 20.78 3.53 -28.36
N SER A 198 20.22 3.33 -27.15
CA SER A 198 19.51 2.12 -26.73
C SER A 198 18.43 1.71 -27.75
N SER A 199 18.71 0.65 -28.52
CA SER A 199 17.81 0.06 -29.50
C SER A 199 16.55 -0.54 -28.88
N VAL A 200 16.61 -0.89 -27.59
CA VAL A 200 15.55 -1.62 -26.87
C VAL A 200 14.33 -0.74 -26.59
N GLY A 201 14.52 0.55 -26.29
CA GLY A 201 13.40 1.48 -26.05
C GLY A 201 12.64 1.85 -27.33
N LYS A 202 13.35 1.86 -28.47
CA LYS A 202 12.74 2.10 -29.79
C LYS A 202 11.96 0.88 -30.28
N GLU A 203 12.51 -0.33 -30.14
CA GLU A 203 11.81 -1.56 -30.50
C GLU A 203 10.53 -1.77 -29.68
N LEU A 204 10.51 -1.42 -28.39
CA LEU A 204 9.32 -1.55 -27.56
C LEU A 204 8.25 -0.48 -27.87
N CYS A 205 8.63 0.79 -28.08
CA CYS A 205 7.69 1.84 -28.54
C CYS A 205 7.16 1.48 -29.95
N GLU A 206 7.96 0.86 -30.85
CA GLU A 206 7.50 0.36 -32.16
C GLU A 206 6.59 -0.87 -32.08
N MET A 207 6.84 -1.82 -31.17
CA MET A 207 5.94 -2.96 -30.96
C MET A 207 4.60 -2.54 -30.37
N LEU A 208 4.59 -1.59 -29.43
CA LEU A 208 3.35 -1.05 -28.86
C LEU A 208 2.58 -0.21 -29.88
N ALA A 209 3.27 0.55 -30.74
CA ALA A 209 2.65 1.26 -31.87
C ALA A 209 2.13 0.31 -32.97
N LYS A 210 2.80 -0.83 -33.21
CA LYS A 210 2.30 -1.87 -34.13
C LYS A 210 1.08 -2.59 -33.55
N ALA A 211 1.07 -2.89 -32.24
CA ALA A 211 -0.05 -3.54 -31.58
C ALA A 211 -1.34 -2.70 -31.61
N THR A 212 -1.24 -1.37 -31.55
CA THR A 212 -2.39 -0.46 -31.75
C THR A 212 -2.80 -0.34 -33.22
N ALA A 213 -1.88 -0.55 -34.18
CA ALA A 213 -2.18 -0.52 -35.61
C ALA A 213 -2.79 -1.83 -36.15
N THR A 214 -2.46 -2.99 -35.57
CA THR A 214 -2.94 -4.32 -36.03
C THR A 214 -4.33 -4.71 -35.52
N GLY A 215 -5.01 -3.87 -34.74
CA GLY A 215 -6.43 -4.05 -34.38
C GLY A 215 -7.45 -3.85 -35.52
N ARG A 216 -7.01 -3.86 -36.78
CA ARG A 216 -7.88 -3.78 -37.97
C ARG A 216 -7.86 -5.11 -38.72
N HIS A 217 -8.74 -6.02 -38.31
CA HIS A 217 -9.52 -6.84 -39.23
C HIS A 217 -10.73 -7.41 -38.48
N TYR A 218 -11.75 -6.58 -38.30
CA TYR A 218 -13.12 -7.08 -38.20
C TYR A 218 -14.05 -6.16 -38.98
N GLN A 219 -14.79 -6.78 -39.90
CA GLN A 219 -15.73 -6.15 -40.82
C GLN A 219 -16.95 -5.63 -40.06
N SER A 220 -17.28 -4.35 -40.22
CA SER A 220 -18.67 -3.92 -40.47
C SER A 220 -18.66 -2.48 -40.98
N GLY A 221 -19.27 -2.27 -42.14
CA GLY A 221 -19.34 -0.96 -42.78
C GLY A 221 -20.15 0.04 -41.94
N HIS A 222 -19.54 1.18 -41.66
CA HIS A 222 -20.12 2.51 -41.82
C HIS A 222 -18.99 3.53 -41.69
N ALA A 223 -18.86 4.40 -42.70
CA ALA A 223 -17.80 5.39 -42.78
C ALA A 223 -17.99 6.50 -41.74
N GLY A 224 -16.94 6.74 -40.94
CA GLY A 224 -16.76 7.89 -40.06
C GLY A 224 -15.26 8.15 -39.86
N PRO A 225 -14.81 9.41 -39.71
CA PRO A 225 -13.41 9.78 -39.91
C PRO A 225 -12.50 9.21 -38.83
N SER A 226 -11.37 8.68 -39.29
CA SER A 226 -10.30 8.05 -38.51
C SER A 226 -9.58 9.05 -37.61
N ASN A 227 -9.80 8.99 -36.29
CA ASN A 227 -8.88 9.54 -35.30
C ASN A 227 -7.79 8.52 -35.00
N SER A 228 -6.67 8.61 -35.71
CA SER A 228 -5.46 7.80 -35.55
C SER A 228 -4.49 8.39 -34.51
N HIS A 229 -5.00 8.95 -33.42
CA HIS A 229 -4.16 9.39 -32.31
C HIS A 229 -4.14 8.29 -31.25
N GLY A 230 -2.98 7.63 -31.10
CA GLY A 230 -2.71 6.80 -29.93
C GLY A 230 -2.87 7.62 -28.64
N PRO A 231 -3.03 6.98 -27.47
CA PRO A 231 -3.27 7.69 -26.23
C PRO A 231 -2.16 8.70 -25.94
N GLU A 232 -2.51 9.94 -25.62
CA GLU A 232 -1.57 11.05 -25.38
C GLU A 232 -0.52 10.70 -24.29
N TRP A 233 -0.92 9.90 -23.29
CA TRP A 233 -0.01 9.41 -22.25
C TRP A 233 1.10 8.48 -22.75
N LEU A 234 0.98 7.85 -23.92
CA LEU A 234 2.05 7.04 -24.51
C LEU A 234 3.18 7.92 -25.07
N GLN A 235 2.88 9.16 -25.49
CA GLN A 235 3.90 10.10 -25.98
C GLN A 235 4.73 10.66 -24.82
N ASP A 236 4.12 10.87 -23.66
CA ASP A 236 4.81 11.27 -22.43
C ASP A 236 5.78 10.20 -21.90
N LEU A 237 5.54 8.92 -22.22
CA LEU A 237 6.37 7.80 -21.75
C LEU A 237 7.70 7.66 -22.48
N CYS A 238 7.78 7.93 -23.79
CA CYS A 238 9.04 7.75 -24.52
C CYS A 238 10.10 8.85 -24.17
N GLY A 239 9.85 9.74 -23.19
CA GLY A 239 10.76 10.80 -22.72
C GLY A 239 11.24 10.73 -21.26
N VAL A 240 10.69 9.85 -20.42
CA VAL A 240 10.93 9.86 -18.96
C VAL A 240 11.97 8.79 -18.53
N ARG A 241 13.00 9.19 -17.78
CA ARG A 241 14.11 8.29 -17.35
C ARG A 241 13.76 7.29 -16.24
N ASN A 242 12.59 7.42 -15.60
CA ASN A 242 12.10 6.50 -14.58
C ASN A 242 10.60 6.26 -14.80
N ILE A 243 10.28 5.24 -15.58
CA ILE A 243 8.90 4.84 -15.85
C ILE A 243 8.47 3.81 -14.81
N ASP A 244 7.47 4.13 -14.01
CA ASP A 244 6.75 3.12 -13.23
C ASP A 244 5.86 2.31 -14.17
N TRP A 245 6.40 1.17 -14.61
CA TRP A 245 5.73 0.26 -15.54
C TRP A 245 4.44 -0.35 -14.98
N CYS A 246 4.26 -0.43 -13.66
CA CYS A 246 2.97 -0.88 -13.10
C CYS A 246 1.90 0.22 -13.22
N THR A 247 2.27 1.50 -13.07
CA THR A 247 1.37 2.62 -13.37
C THR A 247 1.00 2.66 -14.85
N VAL A 248 1.96 2.37 -15.75
CA VAL A 248 1.71 2.27 -17.20
C VAL A 248 0.80 1.10 -17.54
N ALA A 249 1.07 -0.09 -16.99
CA ALA A 249 0.24 -1.27 -17.19
C ALA A 249 -1.19 -1.05 -16.67
N GLY A 250 -1.35 -0.39 -15.52
CA GLY A 250 -2.65 -0.02 -14.98
C GLY A 250 -3.43 0.96 -15.87
N ARG A 251 -2.76 1.96 -16.46
CA ARG A 251 -3.37 2.90 -17.43
C ARG A 251 -3.74 2.20 -18.74
N TRP A 252 -2.89 1.31 -19.23
CA TRP A 252 -3.14 0.52 -20.43
C TRP A 252 -4.35 -0.40 -20.26
N GLN A 253 -4.44 -1.10 -19.13
CA GLN A 253 -5.58 -1.97 -18.85
C GLN A 253 -6.89 -1.18 -18.73
N ARG A 254 -6.84 0.03 -18.16
CA ARG A 254 -7.99 0.95 -18.12
C ARG A 254 -8.39 1.39 -19.53
N TRP A 255 -7.44 1.80 -20.37
CA TRP A 255 -7.70 2.20 -21.75
C TRP A 255 -8.33 1.07 -22.56
N LYS A 256 -7.82 -0.16 -22.43
CA LYS A 256 -8.41 -1.36 -23.05
C LYS A 256 -9.87 -1.57 -22.64
N ASN A 257 -10.16 -1.48 -21.34
CA ASN A 257 -11.51 -1.66 -20.81
C ASN A 257 -12.47 -0.56 -21.29
N ASP A 258 -12.03 0.70 -21.28
CA ASP A 258 -12.84 1.85 -21.71
C ASP A 258 -13.15 1.81 -23.21
N HIS A 259 -12.27 1.18 -24.01
CA HIS A 259 -12.41 1.09 -25.47
C HIS A 259 -12.88 -0.29 -25.96
N ARG A 260 -13.29 -1.19 -25.05
CA ARG A 260 -13.68 -2.59 -25.32
C ARG A 260 -12.71 -3.32 -26.25
N LEU A 261 -11.41 -3.05 -26.08
CA LEU A 261 -10.37 -3.75 -26.81
C LEU A 261 -10.11 -5.07 -26.09
N VAL A 262 -10.52 -6.17 -26.71
CA VAL A 262 -10.26 -7.55 -26.25
C VAL A 262 -8.76 -7.85 -26.34
#